data_AF-X1H476-F1
#
_entry.id   AF-X1H476-F1
#
_cell.length_a   1.000
_cell.length_b   1.000
_cell.length_c   1.000
_cell.angle_alpha   90.00
_cell.angle_beta   90.00
_cell.angle_gamma   90.00
#
_symmetry.space_group_name_H-M   'P 1'
#
loop_
_entity.id
_entity.type
_entity.pdbx_description
1 polymer ?
#
loop_
_entity_poly.entity_id
_entity_poly.type
_entity_poly.pdbx_seq_one_letter_code
_entity_poly.pdbx_strand_id
1 'polypeptide(L)'
;MKYAQDDEQSAVAGTDAKAGKVGDIVTASIPYDDDYKIYGSIGDLWVLRGDPAAGGTLDKLIEGIGVVSQLAWCWDDAGNLYILDLKGMYKITRGLASIEPMTSDKIPNFTKDLALNPETQRIVLSFDPAKQGIVISVTTIETGANVNYFYDLQSGGFSPETYPVQDAIICSHYYDADDPEQRRL
;
A
#
# COMPACT_ATOMS: atom_id res chain seq x y z
N MET A 1 -25.03 9.26 34.91
CA MET A 1 -24.94 10.27 33.82
C MET A 1 -23.80 9.84 32.92
N LYS A 2 -24.12 9.52 31.66
CA LYS A 2 -23.25 8.82 30.69
C LYS A 2 -22.74 9.87 29.71
N TYR A 3 -21.54 10.40 29.94
CA TYR A 3 -21.00 11.60 29.25
C TYR A 3 -20.05 11.28 28.09
N ALA A 4 -20.04 10.06 27.55
CA ALA A 4 -19.03 9.66 26.56
C ALA A 4 -19.56 8.76 25.43
N GLN A 5 -20.88 8.51 25.35
CA GLN A 5 -21.41 7.58 24.35
C GLN A 5 -21.99 8.28 23.11
N ASP A 6 -22.37 9.56 23.23
CA ASP A 6 -22.97 10.34 22.13
C ASP A 6 -22.11 11.57 21.75
N ASP A 7 -20.83 11.58 22.15
CA ASP A 7 -19.87 12.62 21.74
C ASP A 7 -19.16 12.17 20.46
N GLU A 8 -19.30 12.95 19.40
CA GLU A 8 -18.64 12.74 18.09
C GLU A 8 -17.10 12.72 18.20
N GLN A 9 -16.53 13.21 19.31
CA GLN A 9 -15.09 13.14 19.63
C GLN A 9 -14.72 11.99 20.57
N SER A 10 -15.65 11.11 20.93
CA SER A 10 -15.37 9.97 21.81
C SER A 10 -14.52 8.92 21.10
N ALA A 11 -13.60 8.28 21.83
CA ALA A 11 -12.85 7.15 21.29
C ALA A 11 -13.81 6.00 21.00
N VAL A 12 -14.03 5.73 19.71
CA VAL A 12 -14.90 4.65 19.29
C VAL A 12 -14.22 3.32 19.58
N ALA A 13 -14.72 2.61 20.59
CA ALA A 13 -14.41 1.21 20.77
C ALA A 13 -15.19 0.42 19.72
N GLY A 14 -14.51 0.05 18.62
CA GLY A 14 -15.03 -0.95 17.69
C GLY A 14 -15.30 -2.23 18.48
N THR A 15 -16.55 -2.66 18.54
CA THR A 15 -16.89 -3.94 19.17
C THR A 15 -16.53 -5.04 18.19
N ASP A 16 -15.80 -6.06 18.67
CA ASP A 16 -15.56 -7.28 17.91
C ASP A 16 -16.90 -7.94 17.62
N ALA A 17 -17.51 -7.59 16.49
CA ALA A 17 -18.63 -8.33 15.94
C ALA A 17 -18.19 -9.80 15.83
N LYS A 18 -19.11 -10.74 16.06
CA LYS A 18 -18.89 -12.19 15.85
C LYS A 18 -18.74 -12.52 14.35
N ALA A 19 -17.67 -12.00 13.76
CA ALA A 19 -16.97 -12.36 12.54
C ALA A 19 -15.47 -12.06 12.80
N GLY A 20 -15.02 -12.34 14.03
CA GLY A 20 -13.69 -12.04 14.53
C GLY A 20 -12.66 -13.06 14.03
N LYS A 21 -11.72 -12.61 13.21
CA LYS A 21 -10.53 -11.85 13.63
C LYS A 21 -10.04 -11.11 12.38
N VAL A 22 -9.57 -9.86 12.52
CA VAL A 22 -8.41 -9.46 11.69
C VAL A 22 -7.30 -10.38 12.20
N GLY A 23 -7.19 -11.56 11.58
CA GLY A 23 -6.48 -12.72 12.12
C GLY A 23 -4.96 -12.57 12.14
N ASP A 24 -4.49 -11.42 11.66
CA ASP A 24 -3.12 -11.19 11.27
C ASP A 24 -2.71 -9.75 11.59
N ILE A 25 -1.41 -9.52 11.71
CA ILE A 25 -0.84 -8.23 12.10
C ILE A 25 -1.20 -7.20 11.04
N VAL A 26 -1.74 -6.05 11.45
CA VAL A 26 -1.96 -4.91 10.55
C VAL A 26 -0.60 -4.34 10.17
N THR A 27 -0.27 -4.40 8.89
CA THR A 27 0.99 -3.93 8.32
C THR A 27 0.87 -2.54 7.71
N ALA A 28 -0.31 -2.20 7.17
CA ALA A 28 -0.56 -0.93 6.51
C ALA A 28 -1.97 -0.40 6.79
N SER A 29 -2.10 0.92 6.81
CA SER A 29 -3.37 1.63 6.90
C SER A 29 -3.42 2.63 5.76
N ILE A 30 -4.34 2.44 4.82
CA ILE A 30 -4.41 3.15 3.55
C ILE A 30 -5.74 3.93 3.52
N PRO A 31 -5.72 5.27 3.52
CA PRO A 31 -6.94 6.06 3.32
C PRO A 31 -7.44 5.84 1.89
N TYR A 32 -8.74 5.63 1.69
CA TYR A 32 -9.31 5.30 0.38
C TYR A 32 -10.58 6.13 0.13
N ASP A 33 -10.45 7.23 -0.62
CA ASP A 33 -11.58 8.15 -0.87
C ASP A 33 -12.22 8.66 0.45
N ASP A 34 -13.42 9.25 0.39
CA ASP A 34 -14.10 9.88 1.55
C ASP A 34 -14.60 8.84 2.59
N ASP A 35 -15.27 7.78 2.14
CA ASP A 35 -16.01 6.85 3.02
C ASP A 35 -15.30 5.53 3.32
N TYR A 36 -14.11 5.31 2.77
CA TYR A 36 -13.41 4.03 2.90
C TYR A 36 -12.01 4.16 3.49
N LYS A 37 -11.64 3.15 4.27
CA LYS A 37 -10.27 2.98 4.73
C LYS A 37 -9.87 1.52 4.65
N ILE A 38 -8.72 1.26 4.03
CA ILE A 38 -8.21 -0.11 3.87
C ILE A 38 -7.17 -0.38 4.95
N TYR A 39 -7.28 -1.55 5.58
CA TYR A 39 -6.28 -2.10 6.46
C TYR A 39 -5.65 -3.32 5.78
N GLY A 40 -4.34 -3.24 5.57
CA GLY A 40 -3.55 -4.35 5.06
C GLY A 40 -2.95 -5.16 6.20
N SER A 41 -2.98 -6.48 6.04
CA SER A 41 -2.20 -7.45 6.82
C SER A 41 -1.21 -8.17 5.91
N ILE A 42 -0.43 -9.12 6.42
CA ILE A 42 0.49 -9.91 5.58
C ILE A 42 -0.29 -10.79 4.59
N GLY A 43 -1.44 -11.33 5.01
CA GLY A 43 -2.23 -12.23 4.17
C GLY A 43 -3.57 -11.70 3.66
N ASP A 44 -4.11 -10.62 4.22
CA ASP A 44 -5.50 -10.19 3.98
C ASP A 44 -5.60 -8.67 3.79
N LEU A 45 -6.65 -8.22 3.09
CA LEU A 45 -7.09 -6.83 3.10
C LEU A 45 -8.48 -6.72 3.72
N TRP A 46 -8.65 -5.68 4.53
CA TRP A 46 -9.91 -5.33 5.18
C TRP A 46 -10.30 -3.91 4.78
N VAL A 47 -11.59 -3.64 4.63
CA VAL A 47 -12.12 -2.32 4.34
C VAL A 47 -13.08 -1.90 5.44
N LEU A 48 -12.81 -0.75 6.03
CA LEU A 48 -13.74 -0.03 6.87
C LEU A 48 -14.60 0.86 5.98
N ARG A 49 -15.92 0.73 6.09
CA ARG A 49 -16.91 1.47 5.31
C ARG A 49 -17.74 2.36 6.23
N GLY A 50 -17.78 3.66 5.94
CA GLY A 50 -18.50 4.65 6.73
C GLY A 50 -17.83 4.92 8.09
N ASP A 51 -18.53 5.69 8.92
CA ASP A 51 -18.04 6.10 10.24
C ASP A 51 -18.17 4.96 11.28
N PRO A 52 -17.07 4.48 11.88
CA PRO A 52 -17.10 3.52 12.98
C PRO A 52 -18.02 3.93 14.14
N ALA A 53 -18.15 5.22 14.42
CA ALA A 53 -18.99 5.76 15.49
C ALA A 53 -20.49 5.68 15.16
N ALA A 54 -20.83 5.72 13.87
CA ALA A 54 -22.20 5.86 13.38
C ALA A 54 -22.66 4.64 12.55
N GLY A 55 -22.21 3.44 12.92
CA GLY A 55 -22.68 2.18 12.33
C GLY A 55 -21.90 1.69 11.10
N GLY A 56 -20.68 2.19 10.90
CA GLY A 56 -19.76 1.67 9.90
C GLY A 56 -19.42 0.20 10.11
N THR A 57 -19.04 -0.48 9.02
CA THR A 57 -18.70 -1.90 9.02
C THR A 57 -17.25 -2.13 8.65
N LEU A 58 -16.61 -3.09 9.31
CA LEU A 58 -15.30 -3.60 8.92
C LEU A 58 -15.51 -4.94 8.21
N ASP A 59 -15.32 -4.94 6.90
CA ASP A 59 -15.54 -6.10 6.05
C ASP A 59 -14.22 -6.59 5.46
N LYS A 60 -14.06 -7.91 5.32
CA LYS A 60 -12.91 -8.48 4.60
C LYS A 60 -13.06 -8.16 3.12
N LEU A 61 -12.07 -7.49 2.53
CA LEU A 61 -12.05 -7.16 1.11
C LEU A 61 -11.58 -8.36 0.28
N ILE A 62 -10.46 -8.97 0.66
CA ILE A 62 -9.92 -10.16 0.00
C ILE A 62 -9.06 -10.98 0.97
N GLU A 63 -9.09 -12.29 0.78
CA GLU A 63 -8.26 -13.26 1.50
C GLU A 63 -7.09 -13.72 0.63
N GLY A 64 -5.90 -13.82 1.24
CA GLY A 64 -4.69 -14.33 0.58
C GLY A 64 -3.86 -13.29 -0.19
N ILE A 65 -4.27 -12.02 -0.19
CA ILE A 65 -3.53 -10.87 -0.71
C ILE A 65 -3.38 -9.86 0.43
N GLY A 66 -2.13 -9.48 0.73
CA GLY A 66 -1.80 -8.52 1.78
C GLY A 66 -0.89 -7.38 1.33
N VAL A 67 -0.39 -6.63 2.31
CA VAL A 67 0.60 -5.56 2.11
C VAL A 67 1.83 -5.88 2.95
N VAL A 68 3.00 -5.96 2.31
CA VAL A 68 4.25 -6.41 2.96
C VAL A 68 4.82 -5.39 3.95
N SER A 69 4.56 -4.09 3.75
CA SER A 69 5.08 -3.02 4.62
C SER A 69 4.16 -1.81 4.64
N GLN A 70 4.31 -0.96 5.65
CA GLN A 70 3.50 0.24 5.84
C GLN A 70 3.52 1.21 4.64
N LEU A 71 4.63 1.24 3.89
CA LEU A 71 4.82 2.10 2.72
C LEU A 71 4.79 1.31 1.40
N ALA A 72 4.37 0.04 1.43
CA ALA A 72 4.35 -0.82 0.26
C ALA A 72 3.05 -0.68 -0.54
N TRP A 73 2.57 0.55 -0.69
CA TRP A 73 1.40 0.91 -1.48
C TRP A 73 1.56 2.32 -2.07
N CYS A 74 0.92 2.58 -3.21
CA CYS A 74 0.89 3.91 -3.84
C CYS A 74 -0.36 4.09 -4.71
N TRP A 75 -0.67 5.35 -5.03
CA TRP A 75 -1.78 5.74 -5.91
C TRP A 75 -1.25 6.13 -7.27
N ASP A 76 -1.96 5.79 -8.34
CA ASP A 76 -1.77 6.41 -9.65
C ASP A 76 -2.62 7.68 -9.83
N ASP A 77 -2.41 8.36 -10.95
CA ASP A 77 -3.17 9.55 -11.36
C ASP A 77 -4.65 9.27 -11.70
N ALA A 78 -4.99 8.02 -12.00
CA ALA A 78 -6.35 7.57 -12.27
C ALA A 78 -7.14 7.18 -11.00
N GLY A 79 -6.50 7.19 -9.83
CA GLY A 79 -7.10 6.81 -8.55
C GLY A 79 -7.21 5.29 -8.35
N ASN A 80 -6.35 4.51 -9.01
CA ASN A 80 -6.11 3.11 -8.70
C ASN A 80 -5.05 3.00 -7.60
N LEU A 81 -5.26 2.04 -6.72
CA LEU A 81 -4.34 1.72 -5.63
C LEU A 81 -3.47 0.53 -6.03
N TYR A 82 -2.16 0.69 -5.91
CA TYR A 82 -1.20 -0.38 -6.10
C TYR A 82 -0.66 -0.82 -4.75
N ILE A 83 -0.58 -2.13 -4.55
CA ILE A 83 -0.04 -2.73 -3.33
C ILE A 83 0.99 -3.79 -3.66
N LEU A 84 1.97 -3.95 -2.77
CA LEU A 84 2.94 -5.02 -2.86
C LEU A 84 2.70 -6.04 -1.74
N ASP A 85 2.46 -7.27 -2.18
CA ASP A 85 2.36 -8.46 -1.35
C ASP A 85 3.65 -9.29 -1.46
N LEU A 86 3.82 -10.27 -0.59
CA LEU A 86 4.89 -11.26 -0.69
C LEU A 86 4.84 -12.05 -2.00
N LYS A 87 3.65 -12.27 -2.59
CA LYS A 87 3.51 -13.04 -3.84
C LYS A 87 3.70 -12.18 -5.10
N GLY A 88 3.60 -10.86 -4.99
CA GLY A 88 3.54 -10.01 -6.17
C GLY A 88 2.94 -8.64 -5.93
N MET A 89 2.85 -7.87 -7.01
CA MET A 89 2.18 -6.57 -7.01
C MET A 89 0.75 -6.73 -7.54
N TYR A 90 -0.19 -6.05 -6.89
CA TYR A 90 -1.60 -6.06 -7.26
C TYR A 90 -2.08 -4.63 -7.50
N LYS A 91 -2.98 -4.49 -8.48
CA LYS A 91 -3.71 -3.26 -8.75
C LYS A 91 -5.15 -3.42 -8.24
N ILE A 92 -5.59 -2.47 -7.43
CA ILE A 92 -6.97 -2.33 -6.98
C ILE A 92 -7.56 -1.15 -7.71
N THR A 93 -8.52 -1.41 -8.60
CA THR A 93 -9.15 -0.34 -9.37
C THR A 93 -9.97 0.58 -8.47
N ARG A 94 -10.11 1.84 -8.87
CA ARG A 94 -10.93 2.83 -8.16
C ARG A 94 -12.32 2.27 -7.78
N GLY A 95 -12.77 2.58 -6.58
CA GLY A 95 -14.04 2.09 -6.02
C GLY A 95 -14.02 0.61 -5.61
N LEU A 96 -12.83 0.01 -5.44
CA LEU A 96 -12.67 -1.39 -5.04
C LEU A 96 -13.34 -2.40 -5.99
N ALA A 97 -13.53 -2.04 -7.26
CA ALA A 97 -14.31 -2.83 -8.21
C ALA A 97 -13.63 -4.14 -8.61
N SER A 98 -12.30 -4.17 -8.67
CA SER A 98 -11.51 -5.33 -9.05
C SER A 98 -10.10 -5.29 -8.45
N ILE A 99 -9.51 -6.48 -8.26
CA ILE A 99 -8.15 -6.67 -7.79
C ILE A 99 -7.43 -7.54 -8.83
N GLU A 100 -6.42 -6.98 -9.48
CA GLU A 100 -5.73 -7.59 -10.62
C GLU A 100 -4.25 -7.85 -10.29
N PRO A 101 -3.73 -9.08 -10.50
CA PRO A 101 -2.31 -9.36 -10.33
C PRO A 101 -1.49 -8.76 -11.48
N MET A 102 -0.43 -8.03 -11.15
CA MET A 102 0.44 -7.37 -12.15
C MET A 102 1.72 -8.15 -12.45
N THR A 103 2.17 -9.01 -11.53
CA THR A 103 3.47 -9.67 -11.59
C THR A 103 3.45 -11.13 -12.04
N SER A 104 2.31 -11.85 -11.98
CA SER A 104 2.29 -13.33 -12.11
C SER A 104 2.87 -13.85 -13.43
N ASP A 105 2.76 -13.06 -14.50
CA ASP A 105 3.13 -13.50 -15.85
C ASP A 105 4.45 -12.89 -16.33
N LYS A 106 5.00 -11.93 -15.60
CA LYS A 106 6.10 -11.06 -16.07
C LYS A 106 7.44 -11.36 -15.40
N ILE A 107 7.44 -11.80 -14.14
CA ILE A 107 8.67 -12.18 -13.41
C ILE A 107 8.43 -13.52 -12.69
N PRO A 108 9.03 -14.63 -13.16
CA PRO A 108 8.77 -15.97 -12.61
C PRO A 108 9.13 -16.14 -11.12
N ASN A 109 10.02 -15.32 -10.58
CA ASN A 109 10.56 -15.44 -9.23
C ASN A 109 10.61 -14.09 -8.48
N PHE A 110 9.64 -13.22 -8.71
CA PHE A 110 9.58 -11.86 -8.15
C PHE A 110 9.94 -11.80 -6.65
N THR A 111 9.36 -12.67 -5.83
CA THR A 111 9.63 -12.76 -4.38
C THR A 111 11.06 -13.18 -4.04
N LYS A 112 11.63 -14.13 -4.81
CA LYS A 112 13.01 -14.58 -4.59
C LYS A 112 14.02 -13.53 -5.05
N ASP A 113 13.72 -12.85 -6.15
CA ASP A 113 14.61 -11.85 -6.75
C ASP A 113 14.67 -10.58 -5.89
N LEU A 114 13.55 -10.21 -5.24
CA LEU A 114 13.49 -9.11 -4.27
C LEU A 114 13.93 -9.51 -2.86
N ALA A 115 13.89 -10.81 -2.53
CA ALA A 115 14.21 -11.35 -1.20
C ALA A 115 13.54 -10.56 -0.06
N LEU A 116 12.24 -10.28 -0.21
CA LEU A 116 11.47 -9.41 0.69
C LEU A 116 11.51 -9.90 2.13
N ASN A 117 12.03 -9.06 3.03
CA ASN A 117 12.01 -9.27 4.47
C ASN A 117 11.61 -7.97 5.20
N PRO A 118 10.33 -7.82 5.61
CA PRO A 118 9.86 -6.59 6.25
C PRO A 118 10.46 -6.33 7.64
N GLU A 119 11.11 -7.31 8.28
CA GLU A 119 11.73 -7.12 9.60
C GLU A 119 13.05 -6.34 9.50
N THR A 120 13.82 -6.55 8.42
CA THR A 120 15.17 -5.98 8.25
C THR A 120 15.24 -4.95 7.13
N GLN A 121 14.23 -4.91 6.26
CA GLN A 121 14.18 -4.03 5.10
C GLN A 121 13.04 -3.00 5.20
N ARG A 122 13.24 -1.86 4.56
CA ARG A 122 12.19 -0.89 4.24
C ARG A 122 11.77 -1.12 2.80
N ILE A 123 10.47 -1.35 2.63
CA ILE A 123 9.85 -1.63 1.34
C ILE A 123 8.92 -0.47 1.04
N VAL A 124 9.19 0.24 -0.04
CA VAL A 124 8.50 1.48 -0.40
C VAL A 124 8.03 1.36 -1.84
N LEU A 125 6.76 1.66 -2.07
CA LEU A 125 6.19 1.86 -3.39
C LEU A 125 5.96 3.36 -3.61
N SER A 126 6.41 3.86 -4.75
CA SER A 126 6.26 5.26 -5.13
C SER A 126 5.75 5.36 -6.55
N PHE A 127 4.74 6.18 -6.77
CA PHE A 127 4.32 6.53 -8.12
C PHE A 127 5.15 7.72 -8.63
N ASP A 128 5.67 7.60 -9.85
CA ASP A 128 6.35 8.65 -10.60
C ASP A 128 5.40 9.10 -11.73
N PRO A 129 4.72 10.26 -11.60
CA PRO A 129 3.76 10.73 -12.59
C PRO A 129 4.40 11.11 -13.92
N ALA A 130 5.63 11.64 -13.91
CA ALA A 130 6.37 12.06 -15.09
C ALA A 130 6.72 10.88 -15.99
N LYS A 131 7.11 9.76 -15.39
CA LYS A 131 7.39 8.51 -16.12
C LYS A 131 6.19 7.57 -16.22
N GLN A 132 5.08 7.89 -15.55
CA GLN A 132 3.88 7.05 -15.49
C GLN A 132 4.23 5.62 -15.04
N GLY A 133 4.92 5.52 -13.92
CA GLY A 133 5.43 4.24 -13.43
C GLY A 133 5.51 4.16 -11.91
N ILE A 134 5.79 2.96 -11.42
CA ILE A 134 5.90 2.67 -10.00
C ILE A 134 7.32 2.24 -9.70
N VAL A 135 7.98 2.99 -8.83
CA VAL A 135 9.27 2.62 -8.25
C VAL A 135 9.01 1.71 -7.04
N ILE A 136 9.58 0.51 -7.10
CA ILE A 136 9.60 -0.46 -6.01
C ILE A 136 11.01 -0.41 -5.43
N SER A 137 11.14 0.02 -4.17
CA SER A 137 12.42 0.10 -3.48
C SER A 137 12.44 -0.81 -2.27
N VAL A 138 13.45 -1.68 -2.22
CA VAL A 138 13.72 -2.56 -1.08
C VAL A 138 15.10 -2.23 -0.54
N THR A 139 15.14 -1.60 0.63
CA THR A 139 16.38 -1.10 1.24
C THR A 139 16.64 -1.81 2.57
N THR A 140 17.82 -2.38 2.73
CA THR A 140 18.27 -2.98 4.00
C THR A 140 18.70 -1.86 4.95
N ILE A 141 18.09 -1.78 6.13
CA ILE A 141 18.24 -0.63 7.05
C ILE A 141 19.67 -0.52 7.60
N GLU A 142 20.30 -1.64 7.92
CA GLU A 142 21.61 -1.67 8.57
C GLU A 142 22.74 -1.23 7.62
N THR A 143 22.64 -1.58 6.33
CA THR A 143 23.73 -1.40 5.37
C THR A 143 23.43 -0.36 4.29
N GLY A 144 22.17 -0.01 4.07
CA GLY A 144 21.72 0.80 2.93
C GLY A 144 21.71 0.05 1.59
N ALA A 145 22.08 -1.24 1.57
CA ALA A 145 22.03 -2.05 0.36
C ALA A 145 20.59 -2.14 -0.14
N ASN A 146 20.39 -1.83 -1.42
CA ASN A 146 19.06 -1.73 -2.01
C ASN A 146 18.93 -2.53 -3.30
N VAL A 147 17.72 -3.04 -3.53
CA VAL A 147 17.29 -3.66 -4.78
C VAL A 147 16.03 -2.93 -5.20
N ASN A 148 16.02 -2.39 -6.43
CA ASN A 148 14.92 -1.56 -6.89
C ASN A 148 14.50 -1.96 -8.29
N TYR A 149 13.21 -1.77 -8.56
CA TYR A 149 12.63 -1.98 -9.86
C TYR A 149 11.71 -0.82 -10.20
N PHE A 150 11.75 -0.41 -11.46
CA PHE A 150 10.75 0.46 -12.05
C PHE A 150 9.75 -0.39 -12.83
N TYR A 151 8.48 -0.25 -12.49
CA TYR A 151 7.36 -0.80 -13.24
C TYR A 151 6.74 0.28 -14.11
N ASP A 152 6.85 0.13 -15.42
CA ASP A 152 6.24 1.04 -16.38
C ASP A 152 4.76 0.68 -16.59
N LEU A 153 3.85 1.59 -16.26
CA LEU A 153 2.40 1.36 -16.40
C LEU A 153 1.96 1.27 -17.87
N GLN A 154 2.71 1.85 -18.81
CA GLN A 154 2.35 1.85 -20.22
C GLN A 154 2.73 0.53 -20.90
N SER A 155 3.98 0.08 -20.70
CA SER A 155 4.46 -1.17 -21.30
C SER A 155 4.12 -2.40 -20.46
N GLY A 156 3.79 -2.22 -19.17
CA GLY A 156 3.60 -3.32 -18.22
C GLY A 156 4.89 -4.12 -18.00
N GLY A 157 6.04 -3.48 -18.16
CA GLY A 157 7.36 -4.06 -18.04
C GLY A 157 8.04 -3.69 -16.72
N PHE A 158 8.90 -4.59 -16.23
CA PHE A 158 9.76 -4.34 -15.09
C PHE A 158 11.20 -4.11 -15.56
N SER A 159 11.81 -3.02 -15.09
CA SER A 159 13.20 -2.69 -15.35
C SER A 159 13.96 -2.53 -14.02
N PRO A 160 15.14 -3.14 -13.86
CA PRO A 160 15.93 -2.95 -12.64
C PRO A 160 16.44 -1.51 -12.55
N GLU A 161 16.40 -0.93 -11.35
CA GLU A 161 16.97 0.38 -11.03
C GLU A 161 18.04 0.25 -9.94
N THR A 162 19.08 1.09 -10.02
CA THR A 162 20.20 1.08 -9.08
C THR A 162 20.37 2.45 -8.46
N TYR A 163 20.35 2.50 -7.12
CA TYR A 163 20.66 3.69 -6.35
C TYR A 163 21.92 3.46 -5.52
N PRO A 164 22.77 4.49 -5.33
CA PRO A 164 23.88 4.41 -4.40
C PRO A 164 23.41 3.99 -3.00
N VAL A 165 24.23 3.22 -2.29
CA VAL A 165 23.95 2.75 -0.92
C VAL A 165 23.69 3.92 0.05
N GLN A 166 24.32 5.08 -0.21
CA GLN A 166 24.20 6.30 0.59
C GLN A 166 22.87 7.04 0.36
N ASP A 167 22.24 6.82 -0.80
CA ASP A 167 21.02 7.51 -1.25
C ASP A 167 19.86 6.53 -1.42
N ALA A 168 19.87 5.46 -0.62
CA ALA A 168 18.85 4.44 -0.67
C ALA A 168 17.48 4.98 -0.23
N ILE A 169 16.43 4.64 -0.98
CA ILE A 169 15.07 5.10 -0.70
C ILE A 169 14.53 4.32 0.51
N ILE A 170 14.27 5.04 1.61
CA ILE A 170 13.68 4.51 2.85
C ILE A 170 12.24 4.98 3.08
N CYS A 171 11.88 6.09 2.44
CA CYS A 171 10.54 6.62 2.34
C CYS A 171 10.45 7.46 1.06
N SER A 172 9.24 7.58 0.54
CA SER A 172 8.93 8.41 -0.60
C SER A 172 7.50 8.90 -0.44
N HIS A 173 7.27 10.15 -0.78
CA HIS A 173 5.95 10.75 -0.78
C HIS A 173 5.86 11.67 -1.99
N TYR A 174 4.74 11.57 -2.70
CA TYR A 174 4.41 12.52 -3.74
C TYR A 174 3.83 13.79 -3.10
N TYR A 175 4.23 14.95 -3.62
CA TYR A 175 3.59 16.22 -3.30
C TYR A 175 3.52 17.07 -4.56
N ASP A 176 2.41 17.78 -4.74
CA ASP A 176 2.30 18.79 -5.80
C ASP A 176 3.24 19.96 -5.45
N ALA A 177 4.26 20.18 -6.28
CA ALA A 177 5.13 21.34 -6.11
C ALA A 177 4.40 22.63 -6.53
N ASP A 178 4.61 23.71 -5.76
CA ASP A 178 4.08 25.04 -6.11
C ASP A 178 4.84 25.66 -7.31
N ASP A 179 6.07 25.19 -7.55
CA ASP A 179 6.86 25.57 -8.72
C ASP A 179 6.11 25.25 -10.03
N PRO A 180 5.88 26.24 -10.91
CA PRO A 180 5.25 26.03 -12.22
C PRO A 180 5.86 24.91 -13.05
N GLU A 181 7.16 24.63 -12.91
CA GLU A 181 7.85 23.59 -13.68
C GLU A 181 7.67 22.17 -13.10
N GLN A 182 7.33 22.05 -11.82
CA GLN A 182 7.20 20.76 -11.12
C GLN A 182 5.76 20.43 -10.69
N ARG A 183 4.79 21.28 -11.02
CA ARG A 183 3.36 21.15 -10.64
C ARG A 183 2.64 19.91 -11.22
N ARG A 184 3.27 19.15 -12.12
CA ARG A 184 2.68 18.00 -12.82
C ARG A 184 3.69 16.94 -13.25
N LEU A 185 4.88 16.96 -12.67
CA LEU A 185 5.78 15.81 -12.77
C LEU A 185 5.36 14.74 -11.77
#